data_AF-A0A8H8UFJ0-F1
#
_entry.id   AF-A0A8H8UFJ0-F1
#
_cell.length_a   1.000
_cell.length_b   1.000
_cell.length_c   1.000
_cell.angle_alpha   90.00
_cell.angle_beta   90.00
_cell.angle_gamma   90.00
#
_symmetry.space_group_name_H-M   'P 1'
#
loop_
_entity.id
_entity.type
_entity.pdbx_description
1 polymer ?
#
loop_
_entity_poly.entity_id
_entity_poly.type
_entity_poly.pdbx_seq_one_letter_code
_entity_poly.pdbx_strand_id
1 'polypeptide(L)'
;MTTRYRVEYALKTHRRDQFIEWVKGLLAVPFVLHSQPTGVFETRSHSVEMMAAEAHRRYWEIMRDVEVMIDDHIAHQEVGLHGQSKLKLLVPSIGTFFTKLPLADAFIYQDKKRFISSRRFVPPSFNDVRLILNTAQLMGVTAAGPVDLATFDGDVTL
;
A
#
# COMPACT_ATOMS: atom_id res chain seq x y z
N MET A 1 38.80 14.40 4.89
CA MET A 1 38.75 13.38 5.95
C MET A 1 37.35 12.78 5.96
N THR A 2 37.11 11.72 5.19
CA THR A 2 35.86 10.95 5.28
C THR A 2 36.02 9.93 6.39
N THR A 3 35.16 9.98 7.39
CA THR A 3 35.18 9.03 8.50
C THR A 3 34.84 7.64 7.98
N ARG A 4 35.47 6.61 8.56
CA ARG A 4 35.30 5.19 8.21
C ARG A 4 33.85 4.66 8.37
N TYR A 5 32.95 5.49 8.90
CA TYR A 5 31.55 5.21 9.20
C TYR A 5 30.55 5.98 8.32
N ARG A 6 31.02 6.79 7.36
CA ARG A 6 30.11 7.50 6.46
C ARG A 6 29.44 6.51 5.51
N VAL A 7 28.21 6.13 5.81
CA VAL A 7 27.36 5.32 4.93
C VAL A 7 26.82 6.22 3.85
N GLU A 8 27.26 6.03 2.61
CA GLU A 8 26.76 6.80 1.46
C GLU A 8 25.41 6.25 1.00
N TYR A 9 24.34 6.70 1.66
CA TYR A 9 22.96 6.33 1.32
C TYR A 9 22.58 6.66 -0.13
N ALA A 10 23.21 7.68 -0.75
CA ALA A 10 23.01 8.04 -2.15
C ALA A 10 23.42 6.93 -3.14
N LEU A 11 24.31 6.01 -2.73
CA LEU A 11 24.78 4.89 -3.56
C LEU A 11 24.03 3.58 -3.28
N LYS A 12 23.25 3.50 -2.19
CA LYS A 12 22.43 2.32 -1.93
C LYS A 12 21.17 2.41 -2.78
N THR A 13 21.04 1.46 -3.71
CA THR A 13 19.76 1.19 -4.36
C THR A 13 18.71 0.93 -3.28
N HIS A 14 17.68 1.78 -3.24
CA HIS A 14 16.59 1.63 -2.28
C HIS A 14 15.98 0.24 -2.46
N ARG A 15 16.11 -0.64 -1.47
CA ARG A 15 15.53 -1.98 -1.54
C ARG A 15 14.02 -1.81 -1.67
N ARG A 16 13.47 -2.20 -2.83
CA ARG A 16 12.02 -2.13 -3.05
C ARG A 16 11.35 -3.13 -2.13
N ASP A 17 10.44 -2.61 -1.31
CA ASP A 17 9.64 -3.42 -0.39
C ASP A 17 8.78 -4.40 -1.20
N GLN A 18 8.95 -5.70 -0.93
CA GLN A 18 8.27 -6.75 -1.67
C GLN A 18 6.78 -6.82 -1.37
N PHE A 19 6.36 -6.42 -0.15
CA PHE A 19 4.95 -6.36 0.19
C PHE A 19 4.25 -5.25 -0.62
N ILE A 20 4.91 -4.10 -0.77
CA ILE A 20 4.40 -3.00 -1.61
C ILE A 20 4.31 -3.42 -3.07
N GLU A 21 5.35 -4.06 -3.62
CA GLU A 21 5.30 -4.56 -5.00
C GLU A 21 4.20 -5.63 -5.20
N TRP A 22 4.00 -6.50 -4.21
CA TRP A 22 2.94 -7.51 -4.25
C TRP A 22 1.55 -6.88 -4.28
N VAL A 23 1.25 -5.94 -3.36
CA VAL A 23 -0.04 -5.23 -3.34
C VAL A 23 -0.25 -4.42 -4.62
N LYS A 24 0.80 -3.74 -5.10
CA LYS A 24 0.76 -3.02 -6.39
C LYS A 24 0.40 -3.97 -7.55
N GLY A 25 0.95 -5.17 -7.56
CA GLY A 25 0.61 -6.21 -8.54
C GLY A 25 -0.88 -6.57 -8.53
N LEU A 26 -1.48 -6.70 -7.35
CA LEU A 26 -2.92 -6.93 -7.21
C LEU A 26 -3.73 -5.76 -7.78
N LEU A 27 -3.35 -4.52 -7.46
CA LEU A 27 -4.04 -3.32 -7.96
C LEU A 27 -3.85 -3.07 -9.46
N ALA A 28 -2.79 -3.61 -10.07
CA ALA A 28 -2.61 -3.52 -11.51
C ALA A 28 -3.68 -4.32 -12.28
N VAL A 29 -4.23 -5.39 -11.69
CA VAL A 29 -5.20 -6.26 -12.36
C VAL A 29 -6.51 -5.51 -12.67
N PRO A 30 -7.20 -4.85 -11.70
CA PRO A 30 -8.39 -4.08 -12.05
C PRO A 30 -8.11 -2.94 -13.03
N PHE A 31 -6.92 -2.32 -12.96
CA PHE A 31 -6.52 -1.34 -13.95
C PHE A 31 -6.51 -1.96 -15.35
N VAL A 32 -5.81 -3.08 -15.56
CA VAL A 32 -5.75 -3.71 -16.90
C VAL A 32 -7.12 -4.18 -17.39
N LEU A 33 -7.99 -4.65 -16.50
CA LEU A 33 -9.31 -5.17 -16.86
C LEU A 33 -10.35 -4.07 -17.14
N HIS A 34 -10.22 -2.92 -16.48
CA HIS A 34 -11.27 -1.89 -16.48
C HIS A 34 -10.81 -0.50 -16.93
N SER A 35 -9.51 -0.24 -17.03
CA SER A 35 -9.01 0.97 -17.70
C SER A 35 -9.12 0.78 -19.20
N GLN A 36 -9.86 1.67 -19.87
CA GLN A 36 -10.05 1.65 -21.31
C GLN A 36 -8.70 1.74 -22.02
N PRO A 37 -8.46 0.95 -23.09
CA PRO A 37 -7.23 1.04 -23.85
C PRO A 37 -7.11 2.41 -24.54
N THR A 38 -5.98 3.06 -24.28
CA THR A 38 -5.49 4.29 -24.88
C THR A 38 -5.55 4.20 -26.41
N GLY A 39 -6.47 4.94 -27.04
CA GLY A 39 -6.50 5.11 -28.49
C GLY A 39 -7.82 5.70 -28.99
N VAL A 40 -8.94 5.34 -28.36
CA VAL A 40 -10.23 5.96 -28.62
C VAL A 40 -10.50 6.92 -27.48
N PHE A 41 -10.41 8.23 -27.74
CA PHE A 41 -10.88 9.25 -26.81
C PHE A 41 -12.40 9.14 -26.74
N GLU A 42 -12.91 8.21 -25.91
CA GLU A 42 -14.32 8.21 -25.58
C GLU A 42 -14.57 9.45 -24.70
N THR A 43 -15.15 10.48 -25.32
CA THR A 43 -15.40 11.80 -24.74
C THR A 43 -16.70 11.86 -23.93
N ARG A 44 -17.43 10.74 -23.81
CA ARG A 44 -18.67 10.69 -23.02
C ARG A 44 -18.32 10.68 -21.54
N SER A 45 -18.61 11.79 -20.83
CA SER A 45 -18.29 11.93 -19.40
C SER A 45 -18.86 10.79 -18.54
N HIS A 46 -20.05 10.29 -18.88
CA HIS A 46 -20.69 9.20 -18.14
C HIS A 46 -19.90 7.88 -18.17
N SER A 47 -19.19 7.53 -19.25
CA SER A 47 -18.41 6.27 -19.27
C SER A 47 -17.18 6.34 -18.36
N VAL A 48 -16.60 7.54 -18.24
CA VAL A 48 -15.43 7.82 -17.41
C VAL A 48 -15.74 7.72 -15.92
N GLU A 49 -16.82 8.36 -15.50
CA GLU A 49 -17.24 8.33 -14.09
C GLU A 49 -17.57 6.91 -13.65
N MET A 50 -18.24 6.14 -14.51
CA MET A 50 -18.51 4.73 -14.26
C MET A 50 -17.23 3.89 -14.14
N MET A 51 -16.25 4.10 -15.01
CA MET A 51 -14.96 3.42 -14.91
C MET A 51 -14.22 3.77 -13.62
N ALA A 52 -14.18 5.05 -13.25
CA ALA A 52 -13.53 5.49 -12.03
C ALA A 52 -14.20 4.89 -10.78
N ALA A 53 -15.54 4.85 -10.77
CA ALA A 53 -16.31 4.21 -9.71
C ALA A 53 -16.04 2.70 -9.61
N GLU A 54 -15.97 2.00 -10.75
CA GLU A 54 -15.65 0.57 -10.77
C GLU A 54 -14.20 0.32 -10.30
N ALA A 55 -13.23 1.09 -10.79
CA ALA A 55 -11.84 0.99 -10.33
C ALA A 55 -11.72 1.27 -8.81
N HIS A 56 -12.44 2.28 -8.30
CA HIS A 56 -12.53 2.57 -6.87
C HIS A 56 -13.06 1.38 -6.08
N ARG A 57 -14.20 0.82 -6.49
CA ARG A 57 -14.79 -0.35 -5.84
C ARG A 57 -13.82 -1.52 -5.80
N ARG A 58 -13.15 -1.82 -6.91
CA ARG A 58 -12.20 -2.95 -7.00
C ARG A 58 -10.95 -2.75 -6.17
N TYR A 59 -10.36 -1.56 -6.18
CA TYR A 59 -9.20 -1.27 -5.33
C TYR A 59 -9.57 -1.32 -3.85
N TRP A 60 -10.77 -0.84 -3.49
CA TRP A 60 -11.29 -0.96 -2.13
C TRP A 60 -11.47 -2.42 -1.71
N GLU A 61 -12.09 -3.25 -2.55
CA GLU A 61 -12.26 -4.70 -2.30
C GLU A 61 -10.90 -5.38 -2.07
N ILE A 62 -9.92 -5.13 -2.93
CA ILE A 62 -8.57 -5.70 -2.79
C ILE A 62 -7.91 -5.23 -1.49
N MET A 63 -8.01 -3.94 -1.16
CA MET A 63 -7.44 -3.40 0.09
C MET A 63 -8.10 -4.04 1.31
N ARG A 64 -9.41 -4.27 1.26
CA ARG A 64 -10.13 -4.98 2.32
C ARG A 64 -9.68 -6.43 2.46
N ASP A 65 -9.47 -7.14 1.35
CA ASP A 65 -8.98 -8.52 1.38
C ASP A 65 -7.55 -8.60 1.92
N VAL A 66 -6.68 -7.67 1.55
CA VAL A 66 -5.30 -7.59 2.08
C VAL A 66 -5.31 -7.26 3.57
N GLU A 67 -6.20 -6.37 4.02
CA GLU A 67 -6.40 -6.06 5.44
C GLU A 67 -6.78 -7.32 6.24
N VAL A 68 -7.73 -8.13 5.76
CA VAL A 68 -8.10 -9.40 6.40
C VAL A 68 -6.91 -10.38 6.43
N MET A 69 -6.08 -10.41 5.39
CA MET A 69 -4.87 -11.24 5.37
C MET A 69 -3.80 -10.78 6.37
N ILE A 70 -3.72 -9.47 6.64
CA ILE A 70 -2.85 -8.92 7.70
C ILE A 70 -3.39 -9.32 9.07
N ASP A 71 -4.70 -9.20 9.30
CA ASP A 71 -5.33 -9.62 10.56
C ASP A 71 -5.10 -11.11 10.84
N ASP A 72 -5.23 -11.98 9.83
CA ASP A 72 -4.86 -13.39 9.92
C ASP A 72 -3.37 -13.59 10.27
N HIS A 73 -2.49 -12.80 9.66
CA HIS A 73 -1.06 -12.86 9.94
C HIS A 73 -0.74 -12.44 11.39
N ILE A 74 -1.42 -11.42 11.91
CA ILE A 74 -1.31 -11.00 13.33
C ILE A 74 -1.78 -12.12 14.25
N ALA A 75 -2.94 -12.73 13.97
CA ALA A 75 -3.46 -13.83 14.79
C ALA A 75 -2.48 -15.02 14.86
N HIS A 76 -1.81 -15.35 13.74
CA HIS A 76 -0.76 -16.37 13.72
C HIS A 76 0.48 -15.96 14.54
N GLN A 77 0.84 -14.69 14.58
CA GLN A 77 1.96 -14.19 15.39
C GLN A 77 1.67 -14.37 16.88
N GLU A 78 0.46 -14.06 17.33
CA GLU A 78 0.05 -14.14 18.74
C GLU A 78 0.13 -15.57 19.30
N VAL A 79 -0.12 -16.59 18.46
CA VAL A 79 -0.04 -18.01 18.85
C VAL A 79 1.30 -18.67 18.50
N GLY A 80 2.30 -17.91 18.07
CA GLY A 80 3.65 -18.42 17.75
C GLY A 80 3.78 -19.13 16.41
N LEU A 81 2.80 -19.02 15.51
CA LEU A 81 2.74 -19.65 14.19
C LEU A 81 3.02 -18.66 13.04
N HIS A 82 3.84 -17.63 13.29
CA HIS A 82 4.17 -16.54 12.34
C HIS A 82 4.65 -17.01 10.94
N GLY A 83 5.17 -18.24 10.83
CA GLY A 83 5.58 -18.85 9.56
C GLY A 83 4.46 -19.42 8.70
N GLN A 84 3.23 -19.53 9.21
CA GLN A 84 2.18 -20.39 8.63
C GLN A 84 0.99 -19.64 8.01
N SER A 85 0.88 -18.34 8.23
CA SER A 85 -0.19 -17.54 7.60
C SER A 85 -0.11 -17.56 6.07
N LYS A 86 -1.24 -17.33 5.40
CA LYS A 86 -1.28 -17.18 3.93
C LYS A 86 -0.40 -16.02 3.45
N LEU A 87 -0.40 -14.90 4.16
CA LEU A 87 0.40 -13.73 3.80
C LEU A 87 1.91 -14.03 3.80
N LYS A 88 2.40 -14.81 4.77
CA LYS A 88 3.79 -15.25 4.83
C LYS A 88 4.19 -16.12 3.64
N LEU A 89 3.29 -16.98 3.18
CA LEU A 89 3.52 -17.82 2.00
C LEU A 89 3.65 -16.97 0.72
N LEU A 90 2.76 -15.99 0.54
CA LEU A 90 2.73 -15.15 -0.66
C LEU A 90 3.85 -14.10 -0.68
N VAL A 91 4.22 -13.59 0.49
CA VAL A 91 5.29 -12.59 0.65
C VAL A 91 6.27 -13.09 1.73
N PRO A 92 7.24 -13.96 1.38
CA PRO A 92 8.15 -14.57 2.35
C PRO A 92 8.97 -13.57 3.17
N SER A 93 9.22 -12.37 2.64
CA SER A 93 9.91 -11.29 3.34
C SER A 93 9.03 -10.49 4.30
N ILE A 94 7.73 -10.79 4.41
CA ILE A 94 6.83 -10.06 5.32
C ILE A 94 7.30 -10.23 6.77
N GLY A 95 7.29 -9.11 7.50
CA GLY A 95 7.72 -9.02 8.88
C GLY A 95 6.54 -9.02 9.86
N THR A 96 6.81 -8.57 11.07
CA THR A 96 5.82 -8.48 12.14
C THR A 96 4.89 -7.28 11.98
N PHE A 97 3.60 -7.44 12.30
CA PHE A 97 2.66 -6.32 12.39
C PHE A 97 2.31 -6.12 13.85
N PHE A 98 2.50 -4.91 14.37
CA PHE A 98 2.23 -4.57 15.77
C PHE A 98 0.86 -3.93 16.00
N THR A 99 0.17 -3.58 14.91
CA THR A 99 -1.13 -2.93 14.91
C THR A 99 -1.94 -3.41 13.72
N LYS A 100 -3.28 -3.41 13.86
CA LYS A 100 -4.18 -3.61 12.72
C LYS A 100 -4.10 -2.45 11.76
N LEU A 101 -4.21 -2.73 10.46
CA LEU A 101 -4.06 -1.73 9.40
C LEU A 101 -5.39 -1.58 8.64
N PRO A 102 -6.17 -0.51 8.86
CA PRO A 102 -7.42 -0.26 8.14
C PRO A 102 -7.12 0.20 6.70
N LEU A 103 -6.68 -0.71 5.85
CA LEU A 103 -6.24 -0.43 4.48
C LEU A 103 -7.37 0.08 3.60
N ALA A 104 -8.59 -0.45 3.79
CA ALA A 104 -9.75 -0.03 3.00
C ALA A 104 -10.08 1.45 3.24
N ASP A 105 -10.06 1.90 4.50
CA ASP A 105 -10.29 3.29 4.89
C ASP A 105 -9.12 4.20 4.48
N ALA A 106 -7.88 3.72 4.64
CA ALA A 106 -6.69 4.42 4.20
C ALA A 106 -6.67 4.63 2.67
N PHE A 107 -7.14 3.63 1.92
CA PHE A 107 -7.34 3.74 0.48
C PHE A 107 -8.37 4.82 0.13
N ILE A 108 -9.57 4.79 0.75
CA ILE A 108 -10.59 5.83 0.52
C ILE A 108 -10.01 7.23 0.76
N TYR A 109 -9.27 7.40 1.85
CA TYR A 109 -8.63 8.66 2.19
C TYR A 109 -7.62 9.13 1.14
N GLN A 110 -6.74 8.22 0.69
CA GLN A 110 -5.73 8.57 -0.31
C GLN A 110 -6.33 8.76 -1.70
N ASP A 111 -7.32 7.96 -2.09
CA ASP A 111 -7.99 8.08 -3.37
C ASP A 111 -8.73 9.41 -3.50
N LYS A 112 -9.41 9.86 -2.44
CA LYS A 112 -10.05 11.19 -2.38
C LYS A 112 -9.06 12.33 -2.64
N LYS A 113 -7.80 12.19 -2.23
CA LYS A 113 -6.76 13.23 -2.38
C LYS A 113 -5.98 13.12 -3.68
N ARG A 114 -5.82 11.91 -4.21
CA ARG A 114 -4.84 11.59 -5.27
C ARG A 114 -5.48 11.04 -6.53
N PHE A 115 -6.80 10.85 -6.52
CA PHE A 115 -7.59 10.38 -7.65
C PHE A 115 -6.97 9.14 -8.30
N ILE A 116 -6.58 8.16 -7.49
CA ILE A 116 -5.89 6.94 -7.92
C ILE A 116 -6.80 6.16 -8.88
N SER A 117 -8.07 6.00 -8.51
CA SER A 117 -9.09 5.29 -9.29
C SER A 117 -9.53 6.02 -10.55
N SER A 118 -9.34 7.34 -10.62
CA SER A 118 -9.70 8.14 -11.80
C SER A 118 -8.64 8.10 -12.90
N ARG A 119 -7.48 7.46 -12.67
CA ARG A 119 -6.39 7.38 -13.66
C ARG A 119 -6.77 6.43 -14.79
N ARG A 120 -6.48 6.85 -16.03
CA ARG A 120 -6.82 6.07 -17.23
C ARG A 120 -5.63 5.43 -17.93
N PHE A 121 -4.45 6.02 -17.77
CA PHE A 121 -3.28 5.67 -18.57
C PHE A 121 -2.14 5.08 -17.74
N VAL A 122 -2.24 5.19 -16.41
CA VAL A 122 -1.19 4.74 -15.49
C VAL A 122 -1.86 4.00 -14.32
N PRO A 123 -1.46 2.75 -14.03
CA PRO A 123 -1.96 2.02 -12.88
C PRO A 123 -1.49 2.63 -11.56
N PRO A 124 -2.05 2.20 -10.41
CA PRO A 124 -1.49 2.51 -9.11
C PRO A 124 0.01 2.19 -9.04
N SER A 125 0.80 3.15 -8.57
CA SER A 125 2.25 3.05 -8.49
C SER A 125 2.71 2.49 -7.15
N PHE A 126 4.00 2.15 -7.05
CA PHE A 126 4.62 1.76 -5.78
C PHE A 126 4.42 2.84 -4.70
N ASN A 127 4.53 4.12 -5.08
CA ASN A 127 4.35 5.23 -4.16
C ASN A 127 2.90 5.40 -3.70
N ASP A 128 1.91 5.07 -4.52
CA ASP A 128 0.51 5.12 -4.10
C ASP A 128 0.26 4.08 -3.01
N VAL A 129 0.72 2.84 -3.21
CA VAL A 129 0.61 1.77 -2.21
C VAL A 129 1.36 2.12 -0.93
N ARG A 130 2.59 2.66 -1.05
CA ARG A 130 3.36 3.16 0.10
C ARG A 130 2.57 4.20 0.91
N LEU A 131 1.93 5.15 0.24
CA LEU A 131 1.17 6.19 0.92
C LEU A 131 -0.11 5.65 1.58
N ILE A 132 -0.76 4.67 0.97
CA ILE A 132 -1.91 3.97 1.57
C ILE A 132 -1.46 3.23 2.84
N LEU A 133 -0.37 2.46 2.78
CA LEU A 133 0.16 1.75 3.95
C LEU A 133 0.57 2.71 5.07
N ASN A 134 1.31 3.78 4.75
CA ASN A 134 1.68 4.80 5.73
C ASN A 134 0.43 5.43 6.39
N THR A 135 -0.63 5.67 5.60
CA THR A 135 -1.90 6.20 6.11
C THR A 135 -2.59 5.20 7.03
N ALA A 136 -2.63 3.93 6.66
CA ALA A 136 -3.21 2.88 7.48
C ALA A 136 -2.46 2.69 8.79
N GLN A 137 -1.13 2.75 8.79
CA GLN A 137 -0.31 2.69 10.00
C GLN A 137 -0.62 3.86 10.94
N LEU A 138 -0.73 5.08 10.41
CA LEU A 138 -1.12 6.25 11.20
C LEU A 138 -2.54 6.12 11.75
N MET A 139 -3.50 5.68 10.93
CA MET A 139 -4.88 5.43 11.37
C MET A 139 -4.94 4.36 12.47
N GLY A 140 -4.24 3.24 12.28
CA GLY A 140 -4.20 2.12 13.22
C GLY A 140 -3.57 2.49 14.55
N VAL A 141 -2.39 3.15 14.53
CA VAL A 141 -1.70 3.52 15.78
C VAL A 141 -2.48 4.57 16.58
N THR A 142 -3.06 5.57 15.91
CA THR A 142 -3.82 6.63 16.59
C THR A 142 -5.19 6.17 17.08
N ALA A 143 -5.78 5.14 16.43
CA ALA A 143 -6.99 4.49 16.93
C ALA A 143 -6.73 3.62 18.17
N ALA A 144 -5.52 3.08 18.33
CA ALA A 144 -5.14 2.25 19.47
C ALA A 144 -4.85 3.06 20.74
N GLY A 145 -4.48 4.34 20.62
CA GLY A 145 -4.20 5.21 21.76
C GLY A 145 -3.24 6.36 21.42
N PRO A 146 -2.80 7.13 22.45
CA PRO A 146 -1.75 8.13 22.27
C PRO A 146 -0.43 7.47 21.85
N VAL A 147 0.38 8.23 21.10
CA VAL A 147 1.74 7.80 20.71
C VAL A 147 2.74 8.37 21.70
N ASP A 148 3.44 7.49 22.42
CA ASP A 148 4.42 7.89 23.44
C ASP A 148 5.82 8.21 22.87
N LEU A 149 6.16 7.62 21.71
CA LEU A 149 7.48 7.77 21.08
C LEU A 149 7.37 7.84 19.56
N ALA A 150 7.98 8.86 18.96
CA ALA A 150 8.24 8.96 17.53
C ALA A 150 9.74 9.12 17.30
N THR A 151 10.33 8.24 16.51
CA THR A 151 11.76 8.28 16.16
C THR A 151 11.95 8.74 14.72
N PHE A 152 13.04 9.46 14.47
CA PHE A 152 13.41 9.97 13.15
C PHE A 152 14.84 9.54 12.83
N ASP A 153 15.08 9.07 11.61
CA ASP A 153 16.43 8.79 11.12
C ASP A 153 17.05 10.09 10.63
N GLY A 154 18.08 10.57 11.33
CA GLY A 154 18.73 11.84 11.03
C GLY A 154 19.45 11.89 9.69
N ASP A 155 19.86 10.76 9.11
CA ASP A 155 20.59 10.75 7.82
C ASP A 155 19.64 10.71 6.63
N VAL A 156 18.43 10.16 6.80
CA VAL A 156 17.50 9.86 5.71
C VAL A 156 16.29 10.80 5.72
N THR A 157 15.95 11.43 6.86
CA THR A 157 14.71 12.22 6.99
C THR A 157 14.88 13.68 7.41
N LEU A 158 15.98 14.07 8.08
CA LEU A 158 16.23 15.44 8.57
C LEU A 158 17.39 16.10 7.82
#